data_AF-A0A401FV82-F1
#
_entry.id   AF-A0A401FV82-F1
#
_cell.length_a   1.000
_cell.length_b   1.000
_cell.length_c   1.000
_cell.angle_alpha   90.00
_cell.angle_beta   90.00
_cell.angle_gamma   90.00
#
_symmetry.space_group_name_H-M   'P 1'
#
loop_
_entity.id
_entity.type
_entity.pdbx_description
1 polymer ?
#
loop_
_entity_poly.entity_id
_entity_poly.type
_entity_poly.pdbx_seq_one_letter_code
_entity_poly.pdbx_strand_id
1 'polypeptide(L)'
;MVILSDDAGQFNVFLHALCRIHAERTINRLSGFDDERRRALEKKQTEIWEFYSELKQYKESPHADKKGRLNVRSDEIFTEKTCFASLNKAPEHIYRNKDELLLVLERPEIPLHNNASERDIREFVKKRKISGSTRSSPGRRARDTFASLKKTCRKLAISFWEYLKARAKGCYDTVPYLPELIHRHACALVA
;
A
#
# COMPACT_ATOMS: atom_id res chain seq x y z
N MET A 1 5.74 15.30 1.73
CA MET A 1 5.29 13.98 2.24
C MET A 1 4.43 13.35 1.17
N VAL A 2 4.59 12.04 0.90
CA VAL A 2 3.75 11.29 -0.04
C VAL A 2 2.87 10.32 0.76
N ILE A 3 1.57 10.26 0.44
CA ILE A 3 0.63 9.31 1.03
C ILE A 3 0.25 8.27 -0.02
N LEU A 4 0.43 6.99 0.30
CA LEU A 4 0.06 5.87 -0.57
C LEU A 4 -1.20 5.17 -0.02
N SER A 5 -2.28 5.16 -0.79
CA SER A 5 -3.55 4.52 -0.36
C SER A 5 -4.23 3.70 -1.48
N ASP A 6 -5.36 3.07 -1.16
CA ASP A 6 -6.19 2.28 -2.05
C ASP A 6 -7.28 3.11 -2.77
N ASP A 7 -7.00 4.38 -3.06
CA ASP A 7 -7.96 5.36 -3.62
C ASP A 7 -9.06 5.79 -2.64
N ALA A 8 -8.83 5.63 -1.34
CA ALA A 8 -9.75 6.08 -0.31
C ALA A 8 -9.63 7.60 -0.13
N GLY A 9 -10.66 8.34 -0.58
CA GLY A 9 -10.64 9.80 -0.70
C GLY A 9 -10.27 10.58 0.58
N GLN A 10 -10.48 10.02 1.77
CA GLN A 10 -10.02 10.65 3.02
C GLN A 10 -8.49 10.77 3.16
N PHE A 11 -7.73 10.05 2.33
CA PHE A 11 -6.26 10.07 2.30
C PHE A 11 -5.69 10.86 1.12
N ASN A 12 -6.55 11.48 0.29
CA ASN A 12 -6.11 12.40 -0.76
C ASN A 12 -5.72 13.76 -0.14
N VAL A 13 -4.64 13.75 0.62
CA VAL A 13 -4.04 14.92 1.25
C VAL A 13 -2.54 14.93 0.94
N PHE A 14 -1.98 16.11 0.66
CA PHE A 14 -0.61 16.29 0.14
C PHE A 14 -0.40 15.61 -1.24
N LEU A 15 0.81 15.12 -1.52
CA LEU A 15 1.08 14.32 -2.72
C LEU A 15 0.54 12.91 -2.50
N HIS A 16 -0.39 12.48 -3.33
CA HIS A 16 -1.05 11.19 -3.22
C HIS A 16 -0.52 10.21 -4.28
N ALA A 17 -0.30 8.97 -3.85
CA ALA A 17 0.06 7.85 -4.70
C ALA A 17 -0.98 6.75 -4.55
N LEU A 18 -1.21 6.00 -5.64
CA LEU A 18 -2.16 4.89 -5.64
C LEU A 18 -1.48 3.53 -5.51
N CYS A 19 -2.08 2.66 -4.70
CA CYS A 19 -1.66 1.28 -4.56
C CYS A 19 -2.03 0.50 -5.83
N ARG A 20 -1.00 0.00 -6.53
CA ARG A 20 -1.17 -0.70 -7.81
C ARG A 20 -1.92 -2.02 -7.71
N ILE A 21 -1.73 -2.76 -6.61
CA ILE A 21 -2.48 -3.99 -6.33
C ILE A 21 -3.98 -3.70 -6.19
N HIS A 22 -4.33 -2.52 -5.67
CA HIS A 22 -5.72 -2.08 -5.58
C HIS A 22 -6.26 -1.63 -6.93
N ALA A 23 -5.48 -0.88 -7.70
CA ALA A 23 -5.85 -0.47 -9.06
C ALA A 23 -6.15 -1.69 -9.97
N GLU A 24 -5.30 -2.72 -9.94
CA GLU A 24 -5.46 -3.94 -10.77
C GLU A 24 -6.64 -4.83 -10.33
N ARG A 25 -7.15 -4.67 -9.11
CA ARG A 25 -8.24 -5.51 -8.58
C ARG A 25 -9.50 -5.45 -9.44
N THR A 26 -9.75 -4.33 -10.13
CA THR A 26 -10.89 -4.19 -11.04
C THR A 26 -10.77 -5.11 -12.26
N ILE A 27 -9.56 -5.26 -12.79
CA ILE A 27 -9.24 -6.15 -13.92
C ILE A 27 -9.31 -7.61 -13.45
N ASN A 28 -8.72 -7.91 -12.29
CA ASN A 28 -8.68 -9.28 -11.74
C ASN A 28 -10.04 -9.86 -11.32
N ARG A 29 -11.08 -9.03 -11.27
CA ARG A 29 -12.47 -9.47 -11.03
C ARG A 29 -13.22 -9.78 -12.31
N LEU A 30 -12.68 -9.45 -13.48
CA LEU A 30 -13.31 -9.76 -14.75
C LEU A 30 -13.21 -11.26 -15.03
N SER A 31 -14.19 -11.79 -15.76
CA SER A 31 -14.21 -13.17 -16.22
C SER A 31 -14.52 -13.19 -17.71
N GLY A 32 -13.66 -13.86 -18.49
CA GLY A 32 -13.90 -14.11 -19.91
C GLY A 32 -14.85 -15.29 -20.08
N PHE A 33 -16.03 -15.05 -20.63
CA PHE A 33 -17.05 -16.09 -20.82
C PHE A 33 -16.82 -16.95 -22.07
N ASP A 34 -15.89 -16.56 -22.94
CA ASP A 34 -15.48 -17.26 -24.15
C ASP A 34 -13.94 -17.20 -24.31
N ASP A 35 -13.39 -18.01 -25.21
CA ASP A 35 -11.95 -18.18 -25.39
C ASP A 35 -11.26 -16.87 -25.80
N GLU A 36 -11.90 -16.09 -26.67
CA GLU A 36 -11.35 -14.84 -27.18
C GLU A 36 -11.20 -13.82 -26.05
N ARG A 37 -12.24 -13.65 -25.23
CA ARG A 37 -12.21 -12.75 -24.06
C ARG A 37 -11.25 -13.22 -22.97
N ARG A 38 -11.09 -14.54 -22.77
CA ARG A 38 -10.09 -15.08 -21.83
C ARG A 38 -8.67 -14.74 -22.27
N ARG A 39 -8.33 -14.96 -23.54
CA ARG A 39 -7.02 -14.57 -24.10
C ARG A 39 -6.77 -13.07 -23.99
N ALA A 40 -7.78 -12.24 -24.27
CA ALA A 40 -7.67 -10.79 -24.13
C ALA A 40 -7.39 -10.37 -22.68
N LEU A 41 -8.07 -10.98 -21.70
CA LEU A 41 -7.85 -10.74 -20.28
C LEU A 41 -6.44 -11.17 -19.83
N GLU A 42 -6.02 -12.38 -20.21
CA GLU A 42 -4.68 -12.92 -19.90
C GLU A 42 -3.56 -12.06 -20.50
N LYS A 43 -3.70 -11.64 -21.77
CA LYS A 43 -2.76 -10.72 -22.42
C LYS A 43 -2.65 -9.42 -21.65
N LYS A 44 -3.79 -8.79 -21.34
CA LYS A 44 -3.80 -7.49 -20.64
C LYS A 44 -3.24 -7.59 -19.22
N GLN A 45 -3.53 -8.68 -18.50
CA GLN A 45 -2.89 -8.95 -17.20
C GLN A 45 -1.37 -9.06 -17.36
N THR A 46 -0.90 -9.85 -18.33
CA THR A 46 0.54 -10.03 -18.57
C THR A 46 1.24 -8.70 -18.85
N GLU A 47 0.69 -7.86 -19.73
CA GLU A 47 1.25 -6.53 -20.03
C GLU A 47 1.37 -5.64 -18.80
N ILE A 48 0.35 -5.63 -17.94
CA ILE A 48 0.34 -4.85 -16.70
C ILE A 48 1.38 -5.38 -15.71
N TRP A 49 1.52 -6.72 -15.60
CA TRP A 49 2.51 -7.35 -14.72
C TRP A 49 3.95 -7.09 -15.18
N GLU A 50 4.21 -7.10 -16.48
CA GLU A 50 5.50 -6.72 -17.06
C GLU A 50 5.81 -5.25 -16.79
N PHE A 51 4.84 -4.36 -17.04
CA PHE A 51 4.97 -2.93 -16.75
C PHE A 51 5.30 -2.67 -15.28
N TYR A 52 4.66 -3.38 -14.36
CA TYR A 52 4.99 -3.28 -12.94
C TYR A 52 6.39 -3.80 -12.60
N SER A 53 6.87 -4.82 -13.31
CA SER A 53 8.23 -5.33 -13.14
C SER A 53 9.26 -4.30 -13.63
N GLU A 54 9.01 -3.62 -14.74
CA GLU A 54 9.86 -2.52 -15.20
C GLU A 54 9.86 -1.33 -14.24
N LEU A 55 8.73 -1.03 -13.60
CA LEU A 55 8.67 0.04 -12.60
C LEU A 55 9.46 -0.30 -11.34
N LYS A 56 9.57 -1.58 -10.97
CA LYS A 56 10.50 -2.00 -9.90
C LYS A 56 11.95 -1.78 -10.33
N GLN A 57 12.31 -2.16 -11.55
CA GLN A 57 13.67 -1.94 -12.08
C GLN A 57 14.02 -0.45 -12.21
N TYR A 58 13.05 0.39 -12.61
CA TYR A 58 13.21 1.83 -12.66
C TYR A 58 13.55 2.41 -11.29
N LYS A 59 12.91 1.92 -10.23
CA LYS A 59 13.22 2.38 -8.87
C LYS A 59 14.67 2.11 -8.44
N GLU A 60 15.25 1.02 -8.91
CA GLU A 60 16.63 0.64 -8.59
C GLU A 60 17.65 1.50 -9.35
N SER A 61 17.29 1.98 -10.55
CA SER A 61 18.16 2.78 -11.41
C SER A 61 17.33 3.77 -12.23
N PRO A 62 16.88 4.88 -11.62
CA PRO A 62 16.03 5.87 -12.27
C PRO A 62 16.86 6.71 -13.25
N HIS A 63 16.36 6.86 -14.47
CA HIS A 63 16.99 7.70 -15.50
C HIS A 63 15.92 8.30 -16.41
N ALA A 64 16.17 9.51 -16.93
CA ALA A 64 15.19 10.30 -17.69
C ALA A 64 14.63 9.54 -18.91
N ASP A 65 15.49 8.82 -19.63
CA ASP A 65 15.10 8.04 -20.81
C ASP A 65 14.13 6.89 -20.47
N LYS A 66 14.42 6.13 -19.39
CA LYS A 66 13.53 5.08 -18.88
C LYS A 66 12.19 5.66 -18.42
N LYS A 67 12.21 6.82 -17.77
CA LYS A 67 11.01 7.53 -17.33
C LYS A 67 10.11 7.90 -18.51
N GLY A 68 10.68 8.45 -19.58
CA GLY A 68 9.96 8.77 -20.82
C GLY A 68 9.32 7.52 -21.44
N ARG A 69 10.10 6.44 -21.58
CA ARG A 69 9.61 5.16 -22.11
C ARG A 69 8.48 4.56 -21.28
N LEU A 70 8.57 4.61 -19.95
CA LEU A 70 7.53 4.09 -19.06
C LEU A 70 6.24 4.91 -19.13
N ASN A 71 6.34 6.22 -19.31
CA ASN A 71 5.17 7.07 -19.55
C ASN A 71 4.45 6.67 -20.85
N VAL A 72 5.18 6.54 -21.95
CA VAL A 72 4.59 6.12 -23.24
C VAL A 72 3.99 4.72 -23.14
N ARG A 73 4.74 3.75 -22.58
CA ARG A 73 4.26 2.37 -22.40
C ARG A 73 2.98 2.31 -21.55
N SER A 74 2.86 3.18 -20.54
CA SER A 74 1.64 3.24 -19.74
C SER A 74 0.43 3.72 -20.57
N ASP A 75 0.63 4.70 -21.46
CA ASP A 75 -0.42 5.18 -22.36
C ASP A 75 -0.87 4.06 -23.29
N GLU A 76 0.07 3.33 -23.89
CA GLU A 76 -0.22 2.19 -24.76
C GLU A 76 -1.04 1.12 -24.04
N ILE A 77 -0.60 0.67 -22.86
CA ILE A 77 -1.24 -0.44 -22.13
C ILE A 77 -2.67 -0.08 -21.70
N PHE A 78 -2.87 1.12 -21.15
CA PHE A 78 -4.14 1.49 -20.54
C PHE A 78 -5.16 2.07 -21.54
N THR A 79 -4.73 2.46 -22.75
CA THR A 79 -5.62 2.97 -23.81
C THR A 79 -5.93 1.94 -24.90
N GLU A 80 -5.10 0.89 -25.07
CA GLU A 80 -5.34 -0.20 -26.03
C GLU A 80 -6.73 -0.82 -25.82
N LYS A 81 -7.50 -0.91 -26.92
CA LYS A 81 -8.81 -1.54 -26.92
C LYS A 81 -8.70 -3.02 -27.26
N THR A 82 -9.49 -3.81 -26.56
CA THR A 82 -9.66 -5.25 -26.74
C THR A 82 -11.07 -5.56 -27.26
N CYS A 83 -11.31 -6.82 -27.64
CA CYS A 83 -12.65 -7.33 -27.96
C CYS A 83 -13.61 -7.37 -26.75
N PHE A 84 -13.11 -7.11 -25.53
CA PHE A 84 -13.87 -7.23 -24.30
C PHE A 84 -14.19 -5.86 -23.70
N ALA A 85 -15.43 -5.38 -23.91
CA ALA A 85 -15.85 -4.03 -23.48
C ALA A 85 -15.66 -3.75 -21.98
N SER A 86 -15.90 -4.74 -21.10
CA SER A 86 -15.65 -4.58 -19.66
C SER A 86 -14.16 -4.44 -19.35
N LEU A 87 -13.30 -5.15 -20.09
CA LEU A 87 -11.85 -5.01 -20.00
C LEU A 87 -11.36 -3.69 -20.57
N ASN A 88 -12.09 -3.04 -21.48
CA ASN A 88 -11.70 -1.70 -21.96
C ASN A 88 -12.01 -0.61 -20.91
N LYS A 89 -13.07 -0.79 -20.11
CA LYS A 89 -13.48 0.18 -19.08
C LYS A 89 -12.62 0.15 -17.82
N ALA A 90 -12.10 -1.02 -17.42
CA ALA A 90 -11.33 -1.14 -16.18
C ALA A 90 -9.97 -0.37 -16.24
N PRO A 91 -9.14 -0.52 -17.29
CA PRO A 91 -7.95 0.28 -17.55
C PRO A 91 -8.22 1.78 -17.67
N GLU A 92 -9.33 2.19 -18.30
CA GLU A 92 -9.70 3.61 -18.41
C GLU A 92 -9.84 4.28 -17.04
N HIS A 93 -10.44 3.59 -16.06
CA HIS A 93 -10.54 4.12 -14.70
C HIS A 93 -9.16 4.27 -14.04
N ILE A 94 -8.28 3.29 -14.23
CA ILE A 94 -6.91 3.33 -13.73
C ILE A 94 -6.14 4.49 -14.38
N TYR A 95 -6.36 4.70 -15.68
CA TYR A 95 -5.72 5.74 -16.48
C TYR A 95 -6.12 7.17 -16.08
N ARG A 96 -7.37 7.38 -15.63
CA ARG A 96 -7.80 8.71 -15.13
C ARG A 96 -6.96 9.20 -13.95
N ASN A 97 -6.41 8.27 -13.17
CA ASN A 97 -5.54 8.58 -12.03
C ASN A 97 -4.07 8.24 -12.34
N LYS A 98 -3.66 8.31 -13.62
CA LYS A 98 -2.30 7.97 -14.09
C LYS A 98 -1.22 8.68 -13.28
N ASP A 99 -1.37 9.97 -13.01
CA ASP A 99 -0.37 10.76 -12.31
C ASP A 99 -0.10 10.23 -10.90
N GLU A 100 -1.15 9.84 -10.17
CA GLU A 100 -1.03 9.26 -8.83
C GLU A 100 -0.48 7.82 -8.88
N LEU A 101 -0.83 7.05 -9.90
CA LEU A 101 -0.34 5.67 -10.09
C LEU A 101 1.15 5.62 -10.49
N LEU A 102 1.58 6.63 -11.24
CA LEU A 102 2.93 6.78 -11.78
C LEU A 102 3.78 7.79 -11.01
N LEU A 103 3.33 8.29 -9.85
CA LEU A 103 4.12 9.21 -9.02
C LEU A 103 5.51 8.66 -8.67
N VAL A 104 5.69 7.34 -8.67
CA VAL A 104 7.00 6.68 -8.51
C VAL A 104 8.03 7.11 -9.56
N LEU A 105 7.59 7.56 -10.74
CA LEU A 105 8.47 8.09 -11.79
C LEU A 105 9.12 9.41 -11.36
N GLU A 106 8.45 10.21 -10.54
CA GLU A 106 8.98 11.42 -9.92
C GLU A 106 9.63 11.14 -8.55
N ARG A 107 9.14 10.13 -7.84
CA ARG A 107 9.52 9.80 -6.47
C ARG A 107 9.88 8.32 -6.35
N PRO A 108 11.03 7.87 -6.89
CA PRO A 108 11.38 6.44 -6.95
C PRO A 108 11.44 5.75 -5.58
N GLU A 109 11.67 6.51 -4.51
CA GLU A 109 11.72 6.00 -3.15
C GLU A 109 10.38 5.46 -2.64
N ILE A 110 9.24 5.95 -3.17
CA ILE A 110 7.92 5.59 -2.64
C ILE A 110 7.54 4.15 -3.00
N PRO A 111 6.87 3.40 -2.10
CA PRO A 111 6.42 2.05 -2.41
C PRO A 111 5.38 2.03 -3.55
N LEU A 112 5.35 0.92 -4.29
CA LEU A 112 4.37 0.69 -5.37
C LEU A 112 3.01 0.17 -4.87
N HIS A 113 2.98 -0.29 -3.62
CA HIS A 113 1.81 -0.91 -3.01
C HIS A 113 1.77 -0.66 -1.49
N ASN A 114 0.57 -0.63 -0.91
CA ASN A 114 0.34 -0.38 0.51
C ASN A 114 0.44 -1.64 1.41
N ASN A 115 1.13 -2.71 0.96
CA ASN A 115 1.24 -3.99 1.68
C ASN A 115 1.69 -3.87 3.14
N ALA A 116 2.55 -2.90 3.47
CA ALA A 116 2.97 -2.64 4.84
C ALA A 116 1.77 -2.19 5.71
N SER A 117 1.00 -1.21 5.22
CA SER A 117 -0.23 -0.74 5.87
C SER A 117 -1.27 -1.85 6.00
N GLU A 118 -1.47 -2.66 4.95
CA GLU A 118 -2.38 -3.83 4.97
C GLU A 118 -1.99 -4.84 6.06
N ARG A 119 -0.69 -5.14 6.17
CA ARG A 119 -0.15 -6.01 7.22
C ARG A 119 -0.36 -5.40 8.62
N ASP A 120 -0.23 -4.09 8.73
CA ASP A 120 -0.43 -3.33 9.96
C ASP A 120 -1.89 -3.20 10.38
N ILE A 121 -2.87 -3.46 9.53
CA ILE A 121 -4.29 -3.51 9.94
C ILE A 121 -4.84 -4.94 10.04
N ARG A 122 -4.15 -5.95 9.49
CA ARG A 122 -4.63 -7.34 9.42
C ARG A 122 -5.09 -7.93 10.76
N GLU A 123 -4.34 -7.70 11.82
CA GLU A 123 -4.70 -8.16 13.18
C GLU A 123 -6.04 -7.58 13.64
N PHE A 124 -6.25 -6.28 13.41
CA PHE A 124 -7.49 -5.59 13.72
C PHE A 124 -8.66 -6.17 12.91
N VAL A 125 -8.47 -6.34 11.60
CA VAL A 125 -9.50 -6.87 10.70
C VAL A 125 -9.89 -8.30 11.10
N LYS A 126 -8.91 -9.15 11.45
CA LYS A 126 -9.16 -10.51 11.95
C LYS A 126 -9.94 -10.50 13.27
N LYS A 127 -9.52 -9.68 14.25
CA LYS A 127 -10.21 -9.59 15.54
C LYS A 127 -11.65 -9.10 15.38
N ARG A 128 -11.88 -8.11 14.50
CA ARG A 128 -13.22 -7.63 14.16
C ARG A 128 -14.10 -8.72 13.54
N LYS A 129 -13.53 -9.53 12.65
CA LYS A 129 -14.27 -10.65 12.01
C LYS A 129 -14.71 -11.72 13.01
N ILE A 130 -13.88 -12.00 14.03
CA ILE A 130 -14.15 -13.06 15.02
C ILE A 130 -15.06 -12.57 16.14
N SER A 131 -14.81 -11.38 16.69
CA SER A 131 -15.46 -10.88 17.91
C SER A 131 -16.40 -9.70 17.70
N GLY A 132 -16.64 -9.31 16.44
CA GLY A 132 -17.39 -8.11 16.11
C GLY A 132 -16.62 -6.82 16.43
N SER A 133 -17.35 -5.70 16.42
CA SER A 133 -16.79 -4.38 16.76
C SER A 133 -16.77 -4.14 18.27
N THR A 134 -16.16 -3.04 18.69
CA THR A 134 -16.16 -2.60 20.09
C THR A 134 -17.54 -2.11 20.50
N ARG A 135 -18.00 -2.49 21.70
CA ARG A 135 -19.32 -2.13 22.25
C ARG A 135 -19.37 -0.77 22.93
N SER A 136 -18.23 -0.14 23.19
CA SER A 136 -18.14 1.16 23.86
C SER A 136 -16.90 1.94 23.43
N SER A 137 -16.94 3.26 23.58
CA SER A 137 -15.79 4.14 23.29
C SER A 137 -14.57 3.83 24.17
N PRO A 138 -14.71 3.56 25.50
CA PRO A 138 -13.58 3.11 26.31
C PRO A 138 -12.96 1.79 25.82
N GLY A 139 -13.80 0.81 25.45
CA GLY A 139 -13.32 -0.46 24.92
C GLY A 139 -12.57 -0.32 23.59
N ARG A 140 -13.06 0.58 22.72
CA ARG A 140 -12.38 0.95 21.47
C ARG A 140 -11.02 1.56 21.73
N ARG A 141 -10.96 2.58 22.59
CA ARG A 141 -9.71 3.25 22.98
C ARG A 141 -8.70 2.27 23.56
N ALA A 142 -9.12 1.39 24.47
CA ALA A 142 -8.23 0.39 25.07
C ALA A 142 -7.65 -0.55 24.00
N ARG A 143 -8.50 -1.15 23.16
CA ARG A 143 -8.07 -2.04 22.08
C ARG A 143 -7.09 -1.35 21.13
N ASP A 144 -7.44 -0.16 20.64
CA ASP A 144 -6.65 0.54 19.63
C ASP A 144 -5.30 0.99 20.22
N THR A 145 -5.28 1.44 21.48
CA THR A 145 -4.04 1.78 22.21
C THR A 145 -3.13 0.57 22.37
N PHE A 146 -3.62 -0.54 22.94
CA PHE A 146 -2.79 -1.72 23.16
C PHE A 146 -2.35 -2.40 21.86
N ALA A 147 -3.19 -2.38 20.81
CA ALA A 147 -2.79 -2.85 19.48
C ALA A 147 -1.67 -1.99 18.89
N SER A 148 -1.77 -0.66 19.01
CA SER A 148 -0.73 0.28 18.56
C SER A 148 0.59 0.07 19.31
N LEU A 149 0.54 -0.02 20.65
CA LEU A 149 1.72 -0.28 21.49
C LEU A 149 2.38 -1.62 21.12
N LYS A 150 1.60 -2.70 21.06
CA LYS A 150 2.10 -4.04 20.70
C LYS A 150 2.81 -4.04 19.34
N LYS A 151 2.23 -3.39 18.34
CA LYS A 151 2.84 -3.32 16.99
C LYS A 151 4.11 -2.48 16.98
N THR A 152 4.10 -1.36 17.69
CA THR A 152 5.27 -0.49 17.82
C THR A 152 6.43 -1.23 18.51
N CYS A 153 6.16 -1.89 19.65
CA CYS A 153 7.16 -2.73 20.33
C CYS A 153 7.74 -3.78 19.38
N ARG A 154 6.88 -4.50 18.62
CA ARG A 154 7.33 -5.51 17.67
C ARG A 154 8.19 -4.92 16.54
N LYS A 155 7.85 -3.74 16.02
CA LYS A 155 8.64 -3.05 14.97
C LYS A 155 10.02 -2.62 15.46
N LEU A 156 10.12 -2.29 16.75
CA LEU A 156 11.37 -1.86 17.41
C LEU A 156 12.12 -3.01 18.09
N ALA A 157 11.72 -4.27 17.85
CA ALA A 157 12.29 -5.46 18.48
C ALA A 157 12.26 -5.44 20.04
N ILE A 158 11.24 -4.82 20.63
CA ILE A 158 11.01 -4.76 22.08
C ILE A 158 9.91 -5.75 22.47
N SER A 159 10.10 -6.44 23.59
CA SER A 159 9.03 -7.23 24.19
C SER A 159 7.89 -6.33 24.68
N PHE A 160 6.71 -6.51 24.12
CA PHE A 160 5.50 -5.79 24.54
C PHE A 160 5.19 -6.00 26.03
N TRP A 161 5.42 -7.20 26.56
CA TRP A 161 5.18 -7.50 27.97
C TRP A 161 6.16 -6.81 28.89
N GLU A 162 7.43 -6.73 28.51
CA GLU A 162 8.43 -6.00 29.30
C GLU A 162 8.14 -4.51 29.28
N TYR A 163 7.76 -3.97 28.12
CA TYR A 163 7.30 -2.58 28.02
C TYR A 163 6.13 -2.28 28.97
N LEU A 164 5.09 -3.12 28.98
CA LEU A 164 3.96 -2.94 29.89
C LEU A 164 4.36 -3.06 31.37
N LYS A 165 5.18 -4.06 31.73
CA LYS A 165 5.68 -4.22 33.11
C LYS A 165 6.48 -3.01 33.56
N ALA A 166 7.37 -2.49 32.72
CA ALA A 166 8.18 -1.32 33.01
C ALA A 166 7.29 -0.09 33.27
N ARG A 167 6.26 0.13 32.44
CA ARG A 167 5.33 1.26 32.63
C ARG A 167 4.42 1.10 33.85
N ALA A 168 3.97 -0.11 34.15
CA ALA A 168 3.10 -0.38 35.30
C ALA A 168 3.84 -0.31 36.64
N LYS A 169 5.11 -0.71 36.67
CA LYS A 169 5.94 -0.76 37.89
C LYS A 169 6.82 0.49 38.11
N GLY A 170 6.82 1.43 37.17
CA GLY A 170 7.70 2.61 37.21
C GLY A 170 9.18 2.32 36.92
N CYS A 171 9.52 1.15 36.38
CA CYS A 171 10.90 0.78 36.03
C CYS A 171 11.30 1.32 34.65
N TYR A 172 11.28 2.64 34.45
CA TYR A 172 11.41 3.26 33.13
C TYR A 172 12.77 3.00 32.45
N ASP A 173 13.84 2.81 33.23
CA ASP A 173 15.19 2.56 32.70
C ASP A 173 15.35 1.20 32.01
N THR A 174 14.46 0.25 32.31
CA THR A 174 14.55 -1.11 31.76
C THR A 174 14.10 -1.22 30.31
N VAL A 175 13.17 -0.35 29.88
CA VAL A 175 12.67 -0.31 28.50
C VAL A 175 12.46 1.14 28.07
N PRO A 176 13.22 1.62 27.06
CA PRO A 176 13.18 3.02 26.63
C PRO A 176 11.78 3.46 26.18
N TYR A 177 11.55 4.78 26.20
CA TYR A 177 10.28 5.35 25.79
C TYR A 177 10.06 5.19 24.28
N LEU A 178 8.91 4.64 23.88
CA LEU A 178 8.66 4.32 22.47
C LEU A 178 8.75 5.57 21.58
N PRO A 179 8.20 6.74 21.94
CA PRO A 179 8.37 7.96 21.14
C PRO A 179 9.82 8.34 20.88
N GLU A 180 10.72 8.20 21.86
CA GLU A 180 12.14 8.48 21.67
C GLU A 180 12.81 7.49 20.71
N LEU A 181 12.42 6.21 20.79
CA LEU A 181 12.90 5.19 19.86
C LEU A 181 12.37 5.42 18.45
N ILE A 182 11.08 5.75 18.31
CA ILE A 182 10.47 6.11 17.02
C ILE A 182 11.22 7.30 16.41
N HIS A 183 11.47 8.34 17.20
CA HIS A 183 12.20 9.52 16.74
C HIS A 183 13.62 9.16 16.28
N ARG A 184 14.38 8.42 17.09
CA ARG A 184 15.72 7.94 16.72
C ARG A 184 15.72 7.13 15.42
N HIS A 185 14.78 6.20 15.27
CA HIS A 185 14.63 5.40 14.05
C HIS A 185 14.26 6.26 12.84
N ALA A 186 13.39 7.26 13.00
CA ALA A 186 13.01 8.15 11.92
C ALA A 186 14.20 9.00 11.45
N CYS A 187 14.99 9.54 12.37
CA CYS A 187 16.19 10.32 12.05
C CYS A 187 17.24 9.46 11.32
N ALA A 188 17.43 8.21 11.74
CA ALA A 188 18.36 7.28 11.10
C ALA A 188 17.96 6.86 9.67
N LEU A 189 16.70 7.05 9.26
CA LEU A 189 16.23 6.76 7.90
C LEU A 189 16.40 7.94 6.93
N VAL A 190 16.72 9.13 7.44
CA VAL A 190 16.88 10.38 6.68
C VAL A 190 18.36 10.79 6.53
N ALA A 191 19.24 10.19 7.35
CA ALA A 191 20.70 10.34 7.27
C ALA A 191 21.31 9.34 6.29
#